data_AF-A0A6J1ECV8-F1
#
_entry.id   AF-A0A6J1ECV8-F1
#
_cell.length_a   1.000
_cell.length_b   1.000
_cell.length_c   1.000
_cell.angle_alpha   90.00
_cell.angle_beta   90.00
_cell.angle_gamma   90.00
#
_symmetry.space_group_name_H-M   'P 1'
#
loop_
_entity.id
_entity.type
_entity.pdbx_description
1 polymer ?
#
loop_
_entity_poly.entity_id
_entity_poly.type
_entity_poly.pdbx_seq_one_letter_code
_entity_poly.pdbx_strand_id
1 'polypeptide(L)'
;MARQNLVSLFLIAAILLCCQAHASDVCDKAEYVDLCKSVVKGATDPKAAIKTSLELLLSETQRLKASSEKFKNSQFIDVCTENYDSAIDDLNNSLKNLQSNDIASLKITLSGSLSFYETCNDAVAEGGKGVVQVASKLVKKDNKLKHIAANALHFATLLK
;
A
#
# COMPACT_ATOMS: atom_id res chain seq x y z
N MET A 1 -1.28 -52.38 -41.92
CA MET A 1 -0.60 -51.06 -42.02
C MET A 1 -1.33 -50.09 -41.09
N ALA A 2 -0.89 -49.94 -39.84
CA ALA A 2 -1.39 -48.94 -38.88
C ALA A 2 -0.61 -49.06 -37.57
N ARG A 3 0.61 -48.50 -37.51
CA ARG A 3 1.34 -48.41 -36.24
C ARG A 3 2.38 -47.29 -36.20
N GLN A 4 2.02 -46.12 -36.70
CA GLN A 4 2.76 -44.88 -36.49
C GLN A 4 1.69 -43.81 -36.49
N ASN A 5 1.40 -43.17 -35.35
CA ASN A 5 0.64 -41.91 -35.19
C ASN A 5 0.13 -41.65 -33.76
N LEU A 6 0.43 -42.50 -32.76
CA LEU A 6 0.10 -42.19 -31.36
C LEU A 6 1.25 -41.55 -30.57
N VAL A 7 2.50 -41.70 -31.01
CA VAL A 7 3.67 -41.18 -30.27
C VAL A 7 3.78 -39.66 -30.39
N SER A 8 3.28 -39.07 -31.48
CA SER A 8 3.42 -37.63 -31.75
C SER A 8 2.45 -36.73 -30.96
N LEU A 9 1.36 -37.29 -30.41
CA LEU A 9 0.37 -36.50 -29.63
C LEU A 9 0.76 -36.32 -28.16
N PHE A 10 1.60 -37.21 -27.60
CA PHE A 10 2.03 -37.10 -26.19
C PHE A 10 3.21 -36.14 -25.99
N LEU A 11 3.98 -35.85 -27.04
CA LEU A 11 5.15 -34.95 -26.94
C LEU A 11 4.77 -33.45 -26.87
N ILE A 12 3.56 -33.08 -27.29
CA ILE A 12 3.12 -31.68 -27.29
C ILE A 12 2.58 -31.27 -25.89
N ALA A 13 2.06 -32.22 -25.11
CA ALA A 13 1.52 -31.93 -23.77
C ALA A 13 2.61 -31.72 -22.68
N ALA A 14 3.83 -32.22 -22.89
CA ALA A 14 4.91 -32.14 -21.90
C ALA A 14 5.69 -30.80 -21.91
N ILE A 15 5.53 -29.97 -22.95
CA ILE A 15 6.29 -28.71 -23.09
C ILE A 15 5.56 -27.52 -22.42
N LEU A 16 4.27 -27.65 -22.11
CA LEU A 16 3.47 -26.56 -21.51
C LEU A 16 3.61 -26.42 -19.98
N LEU A 17 4.45 -27.23 -19.32
CA LEU A 17 4.58 -27.27 -17.85
C LEU A 17 5.91 -26.73 -17.29
N CYS A 18 6.80 -26.17 -18.11
CA CYS A 18 8.12 -25.71 -17.64
C CYS A 18 8.28 -24.19 -17.47
N CYS A 19 7.22 -23.40 -17.68
CA CYS A 19 7.24 -21.95 -17.44
C CYS A 19 6.13 -21.51 -16.48
N GLN A 20 5.96 -22.22 -15.36
CA GLN A 20 5.55 -21.50 -14.15
C GLN A 20 6.82 -20.86 -13.58
N ALA A 21 7.26 -19.75 -14.18
CA ALA A 21 8.03 -18.80 -13.42
C ALA A 21 7.14 -18.52 -12.19
N HIS A 22 7.55 -19.00 -11.01
CA HIS A 22 6.88 -18.65 -9.77
C HIS A 22 6.92 -17.13 -9.72
N ALA A 23 5.82 -16.48 -10.11
CA ALA A 23 5.68 -15.05 -9.98
C ALA A 23 5.78 -14.82 -8.47
N SER A 24 6.91 -14.25 -8.04
CA SER A 24 7.20 -14.09 -6.63
C SER A 24 6.06 -13.31 -5.98
N ASP A 25 5.50 -13.85 -4.90
CA ASP A 25 4.47 -13.16 -4.15
C ASP A 25 5.06 -11.82 -3.68
N VAL A 26 4.44 -10.72 -4.10
CA VAL A 26 4.89 -9.35 -3.76
C VAL A 26 4.85 -9.09 -2.26
N CYS A 27 4.16 -9.94 -1.49
CA CYS A 27 4.05 -9.85 -0.03
C CYS A 27 5.10 -10.65 0.75
N ASP A 28 5.91 -11.51 0.12
CA ASP A 28 6.78 -12.46 0.86
C ASP A 28 7.80 -11.79 1.79
N LYS A 29 8.25 -10.58 1.44
CA LYS A 29 9.22 -9.79 2.22
C LYS A 29 8.64 -8.49 2.74
N ALA A 30 7.31 -8.33 2.67
CA ALA A 30 6.64 -7.20 3.25
C ALA A 30 6.70 -7.28 4.79
N GLU A 31 6.87 -6.14 5.46
CA GLU A 31 6.87 -6.08 6.91
C GLU A 31 5.51 -6.52 7.50
N TYR A 32 4.42 -6.18 6.81
CA TYR A 32 3.05 -6.50 7.23
C TYR A 32 2.38 -7.48 6.26
N VAL A 33 2.85 -8.74 6.25
CA VAL A 33 2.46 -9.77 5.26
C VAL A 33 0.95 -10.02 5.19
N ASP A 34 0.27 -10.23 6.31
CA ASP A 34 -1.17 -10.53 6.30
C ASP A 34 -2.00 -9.35 5.78
N LEU A 35 -1.62 -8.13 6.18
CA LEU A 35 -2.23 -6.91 5.68
C LEU A 35 -1.96 -6.75 4.18
N CYS A 36 -0.72 -6.99 3.74
CA CYS A 36 -0.32 -6.98 2.34
C CYS A 36 -1.24 -7.87 1.51
N LYS A 37 -1.35 -9.15 1.89
CA LYS A 37 -2.18 -10.14 1.19
C LYS A 37 -3.65 -9.73 1.14
N SER A 38 -4.17 -9.15 2.22
CA SER A 38 -5.57 -8.67 2.26
C SER A 38 -5.84 -7.49 1.31
N VAL A 39 -4.84 -6.62 1.10
CA VAL A 39 -4.98 -5.41 0.28
C VAL A 39 -4.80 -5.75 -1.20
N VAL A 40 -3.74 -6.47 -1.56
CA VAL A 40 -3.38 -6.71 -2.96
C VAL A 40 -3.98 -7.99 -3.53
N LYS A 41 -4.66 -8.80 -2.70
CA LYS A 41 -5.48 -9.96 -3.09
C LYS A 41 -4.79 -10.93 -4.08
N GLY A 42 -3.51 -11.20 -3.85
CA GLY A 42 -2.73 -12.12 -4.69
C GLY A 42 -2.16 -11.50 -5.97
N ALA A 43 -2.08 -10.17 -6.07
CA ALA A 43 -1.34 -9.51 -7.13
C ALA A 43 0.13 -9.97 -7.14
N THR A 44 0.63 -10.37 -8.30
CA THR A 44 2.03 -10.79 -8.48
C THR A 44 2.87 -9.75 -9.23
N ASP A 45 2.22 -8.72 -9.80
CA ASP A 45 2.88 -7.58 -10.43
C ASP A 45 3.05 -6.45 -9.39
N PRO A 46 4.29 -6.03 -9.08
CA PRO A 46 4.52 -4.94 -8.13
C PRO A 46 3.86 -3.63 -8.54
N LYS A 47 3.79 -3.31 -9.84
CA LYS A 47 3.18 -2.06 -10.30
C LYS A 47 1.67 -2.03 -10.02
N ALA A 48 0.98 -3.13 -10.32
CA ALA A 48 -0.42 -3.30 -9.94
C ALA A 48 -0.64 -3.24 -8.42
N ALA A 49 0.21 -3.92 -7.64
CA ALA A 49 0.14 -3.92 -6.17
C ALA A 49 0.30 -2.50 -5.57
N ILE A 50 1.23 -1.70 -6.09
CA ILE A 50 1.41 -0.29 -5.69
C ILE A 50 0.17 0.52 -6.05
N LYS A 51 -0.34 0.40 -7.28
CA LYS A 51 -1.54 1.15 -7.72
C LYS A 51 -2.74 0.86 -6.83
N THR A 52 -3.03 -0.42 -6.56
CA THR A 52 -4.11 -0.82 -5.65
C THR A 52 -3.92 -0.24 -4.24
N SER A 53 -2.68 -0.26 -3.74
CA SER A 53 -2.38 0.30 -2.41
C SER A 53 -2.56 1.81 -2.37
N LEU A 54 -2.09 2.54 -3.39
CA LEU A 54 -2.24 3.99 -3.51
C LEU A 54 -3.71 4.43 -3.60
N GLU A 55 -4.52 3.73 -4.39
CA GLU A 55 -5.95 4.02 -4.51
C GLU A 55 -6.68 3.81 -3.18
N LEU A 56 -6.34 2.74 -2.46
CA LEU A 56 -6.89 2.48 -1.13
C LEU A 56 -6.44 3.54 -0.12
N LEU A 57 -5.14 3.85 -0.08
CA LEU A 57 -4.58 4.89 0.79
C LEU A 57 -5.28 6.21 0.55
N LEU A 58 -5.35 6.68 -0.70
CA LEU A 58 -5.96 7.96 -1.03
C LEU A 58 -7.41 8.05 -0.55
N SER A 59 -8.19 6.99 -0.81
CA SER A 59 -9.60 6.92 -0.43
C SER A 59 -9.80 6.91 1.09
N GLU A 60 -8.98 6.16 1.83
CA GLU A 60 -9.08 6.09 3.28
C GLU A 60 -8.52 7.35 3.97
N THR A 61 -7.47 7.96 3.44
CA THR A 61 -6.89 9.19 3.99
C THR A 61 -7.86 10.36 3.88
N GLN A 62 -8.58 10.47 2.75
CA GLN A 62 -9.69 11.42 2.62
C GLN A 62 -10.78 11.17 3.68
N ARG A 63 -11.11 9.90 3.98
CA ARG A 63 -12.06 9.56 5.05
C ARG A 63 -11.52 9.90 6.44
N LEU A 64 -10.22 9.71 6.69
CA LEU A 64 -9.60 10.07 7.96
C LEU A 64 -9.54 11.58 8.16
N LYS A 65 -9.17 12.34 7.13
CA LYS A 65 -9.26 13.80 7.14
C LYS A 65 -10.65 14.29 7.51
N ALA A 66 -11.67 13.83 6.79
CA ALA A 66 -13.05 14.22 7.12
C ALA A 66 -13.51 13.76 8.52
N SER A 67 -12.85 12.74 9.09
CA SER A 67 -13.09 12.29 10.46
C SER A 67 -12.33 13.14 11.48
N SER A 68 -11.11 13.59 11.20
CA SER A 68 -10.30 14.41 12.11
C SER A 68 -10.90 15.81 12.27
N GLU A 69 -11.45 16.39 11.20
CA GLU A 69 -12.16 17.68 11.22
C GLU A 69 -13.37 17.73 12.18
N LYS A 70 -13.90 16.57 12.59
CA LYS A 70 -15.04 16.49 13.52
C LYS A 70 -14.64 16.69 14.97
N PHE A 71 -13.35 16.57 15.29
CA PHE A 71 -12.84 16.75 16.64
C PHE A 71 -12.64 18.24 16.90
N LYS A 72 -13.66 18.89 17.46
CA LYS A 72 -13.59 20.32 17.79
C LYS A 72 -12.54 20.58 18.88
N ASN A 73 -11.78 21.66 18.72
CA ASN A 73 -10.92 22.26 19.75
C ASN A 73 -9.77 21.34 20.24
N SER A 74 -9.20 20.51 19.38
CA SER A 74 -8.00 19.72 19.72
C SER A 74 -6.89 20.02 18.72
N GLN A 75 -5.99 20.95 19.09
CA GLN A 75 -4.82 21.31 18.27
C GLN A 75 -3.99 20.08 17.86
N PHE A 76 -3.96 19.04 18.69
CA PHE A 76 -3.25 17.79 18.41
C PHE A 76 -3.90 16.97 17.30
N ILE A 77 -5.23 17.02 17.17
CA ILE A 77 -5.96 16.37 16.08
C ILE A 77 -5.99 17.27 14.83
N ASP A 78 -5.89 18.59 14.99
CA ASP A 78 -5.72 19.51 13.87
C ASP A 78 -4.43 19.20 13.09
N VAL A 79 -3.34 18.86 13.80
CA VAL A 79 -2.09 18.35 13.18
C VAL A 79 -2.36 17.12 12.31
N CYS A 80 -3.22 16.18 12.74
CA CYS A 80 -3.60 15.05 11.90
C CYS A 80 -4.29 15.50 10.61
N THR A 81 -5.19 16.48 10.67
CA THR A 81 -5.88 17.00 9.49
C THR A 81 -4.90 17.58 8.47
N GLU A 82 -3.93 18.38 8.92
CA GLU A 82 -2.88 18.96 8.06
C GLU A 82 -1.97 17.88 7.43
N ASN A 83 -1.62 16.87 8.23
CA ASN A 83 -0.82 15.74 7.76
C ASN A 83 -1.59 14.87 6.76
N TYR A 84 -2.90 14.70 6.93
CA TYR A 84 -3.73 14.01 5.96
C TYR A 84 -3.85 14.77 4.63
N ASP A 85 -3.89 16.09 4.66
CA ASP A 85 -3.81 16.89 3.42
C ASP A 85 -2.47 16.68 2.70
N SER A 86 -1.37 16.75 3.45
CA SER A 86 -0.02 16.52 2.89
C SER A 86 0.13 15.10 2.34
N ALA A 87 -0.42 14.10 3.03
CA ALA A 87 -0.45 12.73 2.56
C ALA A 87 -1.30 12.55 1.30
N ILE A 88 -2.44 13.23 1.18
CA ILE A 88 -3.26 13.20 -0.04
C ILE A 88 -2.49 13.74 -1.24
N ASP A 89 -1.78 14.85 -1.07
CA ASP A 89 -0.94 15.44 -2.12
C ASP A 89 0.19 14.49 -2.55
N ASP A 90 0.88 13.88 -1.60
CA ASP A 90 1.95 12.91 -1.87
C ASP A 90 1.44 11.61 -2.48
N LEU A 91 0.25 11.13 -2.12
CA LEU A 91 -0.38 9.95 -2.74
C LEU A 91 -0.77 10.24 -4.19
N ASN A 92 -1.30 11.43 -4.48
CA ASN A 92 -1.58 11.86 -5.85
C ASN A 92 -0.31 11.98 -6.68
N ASN A 93 0.77 12.51 -6.10
CA ASN A 93 2.07 12.57 -6.77
C ASN A 93 2.67 11.17 -6.97
N SER A 94 2.50 10.27 -6.00
CA SER A 94 2.91 8.86 -6.12
C SER A 94 2.21 8.18 -7.30
N LEU A 95 0.91 8.41 -7.50
CA LEU A 95 0.18 7.88 -8.66
C LEU A 95 0.76 8.40 -9.99
N LYS A 96 1.10 9.69 -10.07
CA LYS A 96 1.75 10.28 -11.26
C LYS A 96 3.13 9.68 -11.50
N ASN A 97 3.94 9.58 -10.45
CA ASN A 97 5.29 9.01 -10.49
C ASN A 97 5.27 7.53 -10.91
N LEU A 98 4.29 6.76 -10.45
CA LEU A 98 4.07 5.38 -10.89
C LEU A 98 3.72 5.30 -12.39
N GLN A 99 2.92 6.23 -12.90
CA GLN A 99 2.54 6.28 -14.30
C GLN A 99 3.73 6.66 -15.20
N SER A 100 4.54 7.63 -14.79
CA SER A 100 5.74 8.07 -15.51
C SER A 100 6.96 7.16 -15.33
N ASN A 101 6.87 6.12 -14.49
CA ASN A 101 7.98 5.26 -14.07
C ASN A 101 9.12 6.03 -13.36
N ASP A 102 8.82 7.14 -12.69
CA ASP A 102 9.77 7.82 -11.81
C ASP A 102 9.80 7.11 -10.44
N ILE A 103 10.57 6.03 -10.36
CA ILE A 103 10.65 5.15 -9.18
C ILE A 103 11.27 5.88 -7.99
N ALA A 104 12.23 6.78 -8.23
CA ALA A 104 12.89 7.54 -7.15
C ALA A 104 11.89 8.50 -6.50
N SER A 105 11.19 9.31 -7.29
CA SER A 105 10.17 10.22 -6.78
C SER A 105 8.99 9.47 -6.16
N LEU A 106 8.57 8.33 -6.75
CA LEU A 106 7.55 7.45 -6.17
C LEU A 106 7.91 7.01 -4.73
N LYS A 107 9.15 6.57 -4.51
CA LYS A 107 9.61 6.17 -3.18
C LYS A 107 9.64 7.34 -2.21
N ILE A 108 10.05 8.52 -2.66
CA ILE A 108 10.07 9.74 -1.84
C ILE A 108 8.65 10.10 -1.38
N THR A 109 7.69 10.18 -2.30
CA THR A 109 6.31 10.58 -1.97
C THR A 109 5.57 9.52 -1.17
N LEU A 110 5.84 8.22 -1.39
CA LEU A 110 5.33 7.15 -0.53
C LEU A 110 5.89 7.22 0.90
N SER A 111 7.19 7.49 1.04
CA SER A 111 7.82 7.70 2.36
C SER A 111 7.27 8.94 3.06
N GLY A 112 7.03 10.04 2.33
CA GLY A 112 6.37 11.23 2.87
C GLY A 112 4.99 10.90 3.42
N SER A 113 4.15 10.24 2.61
CA SER A 113 2.83 9.76 3.02
C SER A 113 2.87 8.92 4.31
N LEU A 114 3.84 8.01 4.44
CA LEU A 114 4.04 7.20 5.64
C LEU A 114 4.34 8.06 6.86
N SER A 115 5.30 8.99 6.74
CA SER A 115 5.71 9.88 7.82
C SER A 115 4.59 10.79 8.32
N PHE A 116 3.67 11.20 7.44
CA PHE A 116 2.51 12.00 7.83
C PHE A 116 1.53 11.24 8.73
N TYR A 117 1.32 9.94 8.50
CA TYR A 117 0.56 9.09 9.43
C TYR A 117 1.28 8.97 10.79
N GLU A 118 2.60 8.77 10.77
CA GLU A 118 3.41 8.72 11.99
C GLU A 118 3.31 10.02 12.80
N THR A 119 3.47 11.16 12.14
CA THR A 119 3.35 12.49 12.75
C THR A 119 1.98 12.73 13.39
N CYS A 120 0.89 12.27 12.75
CA CYS A 120 -0.44 12.34 13.36
C CYS A 120 -0.52 11.52 14.66
N ASN A 121 0.01 10.30 14.67
CA ASN A 121 0.00 9.45 15.87
C ASN A 121 0.82 10.07 17.00
N ASP A 122 1.98 10.66 16.69
CA ASP A 122 2.84 11.33 17.64
C ASP A 122 2.13 12.54 18.25
N ALA A 123 1.51 13.40 17.43
CA ALA A 123 0.74 14.55 17.91
C ALA A 123 -0.41 14.13 18.85
N VAL A 124 -1.15 13.07 18.52
CA VAL A 124 -2.20 12.53 19.39
C VAL A 124 -1.63 12.02 20.72
N ALA A 125 -0.47 11.37 20.70
CA ALA A 125 0.20 10.88 21.90
C ALA A 125 0.68 12.03 22.81
N GLU A 126 1.24 13.08 22.22
CA GLU A 126 1.67 14.31 22.90
C GLU A 126 0.51 15.04 23.58
N GLY A 127 -0.70 14.95 23.01
CA GLY A 127 -1.93 15.49 23.61
C GLY A 127 -2.37 14.81 24.92
N GLY A 128 -1.71 13.72 25.32
CA GLY A 128 -1.96 13.01 26.57
C GLY A 128 -3.19 12.11 26.54
N LYS A 129 -3.45 11.43 27.67
CA LYS A 129 -4.42 10.32 27.77
C LYS A 129 -5.84 10.68 27.29
N GLY A 130 -6.30 11.91 27.56
CA GLY A 130 -7.64 12.36 27.16
C GLY A 130 -7.79 12.43 25.63
N VAL A 131 -6.80 13.00 24.94
CA VAL A 131 -6.79 13.09 23.47
C VAL A 131 -6.66 11.70 22.86
N VAL A 132 -5.73 10.87 23.38
CA VAL A 132 -5.56 9.48 22.94
C VAL A 132 -6.86 8.68 23.04
N GLN A 133 -7.60 8.81 24.15
CA GLN A 133 -8.86 8.09 24.34
C GLN A 133 -9.91 8.48 23.29
N VAL A 134 -10.08 9.78 23.06
CA VAL A 134 -11.06 10.34 22.12
C VAL A 134 -10.68 10.03 20.67
N ALA A 135 -9.38 10.09 20.33
CA ALA A 135 -8.86 9.83 18.99
C ALA A 135 -8.52 8.35 18.71
N SER A 136 -8.76 7.43 19.64
CA SER A 136 -8.35 6.02 19.54
C SER A 136 -8.75 5.31 18.23
N LYS A 137 -9.96 5.59 17.73
CA LYS A 137 -10.43 5.04 16.44
C LYS A 137 -9.71 5.65 15.23
N LEU A 138 -9.35 6.94 15.30
CA LEU A 138 -8.58 7.63 14.26
C LEU A 138 -7.19 7.01 14.19
N VAL A 139 -6.47 6.99 15.31
CA VAL A 139 -5.11 6.40 15.47
C VAL A 139 -5.05 4.94 15.00
N LYS A 140 -6.07 4.13 15.31
CA LYS A 140 -6.10 2.73 14.86
C LYS A 140 -6.16 2.61 13.33
N LYS A 141 -6.96 3.46 12.67
CA LYS A 141 -7.07 3.44 11.22
C LYS A 141 -5.84 4.06 10.57
N ASP A 142 -5.33 5.14 11.15
CA ASP A 142 -4.10 5.80 10.74
C ASP A 142 -2.92 4.83 10.70
N ASN A 143 -2.69 4.08 11.79
CA ASN A 143 -1.64 3.05 11.83
C ASN A 143 -1.83 1.97 10.77
N LYS A 144 -3.08 1.60 10.44
CA LYS A 144 -3.34 0.68 9.34
C LYS A 144 -2.89 1.28 8.01
N LEU A 145 -3.15 2.56 7.75
CA LEU A 145 -2.70 3.24 6.52
C LEU A 145 -1.19 3.36 6.47
N LYS A 146 -0.54 3.69 7.59
CA LYS A 146 0.93 3.67 7.72
C LYS A 146 1.52 2.32 7.27
N HIS A 147 0.96 1.22 7.75
CA HIS A 147 1.43 -0.12 7.37
C HIS A 147 1.16 -0.46 5.89
N ILE A 148 0.05 0.03 5.31
CA ILE A 148 -0.22 -0.11 3.87
C ILE A 148 0.80 0.69 3.05
N ALA A 149 1.14 1.91 3.48
CA ALA A 149 2.17 2.73 2.84
C ALA A 149 3.56 2.05 2.91
N ALA A 150 3.90 1.43 4.04
CA ALA A 150 5.13 0.64 4.19
C ALA A 150 5.17 -0.55 3.21
N ASN A 151 4.06 -1.27 3.06
CA ASN A 151 3.96 -2.35 2.06
C ASN A 151 4.05 -1.80 0.62
N ALA A 152 3.47 -0.65 0.32
CA ALA A 152 3.60 -0.01 -0.99
C ALA A 152 5.05 0.40 -1.29
N LEU A 153 5.79 0.90 -0.29
CA LEU A 153 7.24 1.13 -0.40
C LEU A 153 7.99 -0.16 -0.69
N HIS A 154 7.66 -1.25 0.01
CA HIS A 154 8.24 -2.56 -0.27
C HIS A 154 8.06 -2.94 -1.74
N PHE A 155 6.84 -2.85 -2.29
CA PHE A 155 6.60 -3.15 -3.70
C PHE A 155 7.39 -2.23 -4.64
N ALA A 156 7.55 -0.95 -4.29
CA ALA A 156 8.37 -0.02 -5.07
C ALA A 156 9.86 -0.41 -5.08
N THR A 157 10.34 -1.18 -4.10
CA THR A 157 11.69 -1.78 -4.15
C THR A 157 11.82 -2.93 -5.13
N LEU A 158 10.69 -3.53 -5.55
CA LEU A 158 10.65 -4.62 -6.53
C LEU A 158 10.57 -4.13 -7.99
N LEU A 159 10.31 -2.83 -8.20
CA LEU A 159 10.36 -2.21 -9.52
C LEU A 159 11.80 -2.08 -10.02
N LYS A 160 12.00 -2.24 -11.34
CA LYS A 160 13.29 -2.13 -12.02
C LYS A 160 13.44 -0.79 -12.73
#